data_AF-A0A1B9NL92-F1
#
_entry.id   AF-A0A1B9NL92-F1
#
_cell.length_a   1.000
_cell.length_b   1.000
_cell.length_c   1.000
_cell.angle_alpha   90.00
_cell.angle_beta   90.00
_cell.angle_gamma   90.00
#
_symmetry.space_group_name_H-M   'P 1'
#
loop_
_entity.id
_entity.type
_entity.pdbx_description
1 polymer ?
#
loop_
_entity_poly.entity_id
_entity_poly.type
_entity_poly.pdbx_seq_one_letter_code
_entity_poly.pdbx_strand_id
1 'polypeptide(L)'
;MLAEYVYVDDEPKKEMQTVKNARFVVNYDITEVCTRFGNWSRKNLYLKQNTPSYYHCQPKKMKEVCSDSDAQLINKAFLSILMLNGQQSKDIYDTLILFYFGEKQVITDYIATEGYVRNEWKRHANGIHGASSKQIANGIRVDNIYIVKPLSVQDIARKMGANWNAVDKLKKRGEDYLNGYFSALKLSAGIELDMIKDRII
;
A
#
# COMPACT_ATOMS: atom_id res chain seq x y z
N MET A 1 -23.27 78.45 14.40
CA MET A 1 -22.59 77.20 14.78
C MET A 1 -22.91 76.18 13.70
N LEU A 2 -21.96 75.93 12.81
CA LEU A 2 -22.05 74.94 11.75
C LEU A 2 -21.62 73.59 12.34
N ALA A 3 -22.48 72.58 12.23
CA ALA A 3 -22.17 71.23 12.68
C ALA A 3 -21.23 70.55 11.67
N GLU A 4 -20.05 70.16 12.15
CA GLU A 4 -19.08 69.37 11.39
C GLU A 4 -19.64 67.96 11.16
N TYR A 5 -19.73 67.56 9.89
CA TYR A 5 -20.00 66.16 9.52
C TYR A 5 -18.69 65.38 9.66
N VAL A 6 -18.60 64.57 10.73
CA VAL A 6 -17.52 63.59 10.89
C VAL A 6 -17.85 62.39 10.00
N TYR A 7 -17.06 62.20 8.94
CA TYR A 7 -17.06 60.97 8.16
C TYR A 7 -16.53 59.83 9.05
N VAL A 8 -17.37 58.82 9.28
CA VAL A 8 -16.96 57.56 9.89
C VAL A 8 -16.81 56.54 8.76
N ASP A 9 -15.57 56.38 8.28
CA ASP A 9 -15.19 55.26 7.41
C ASP A 9 -15.14 53.98 8.25
N ASP A 10 -16.29 53.35 8.47
CA ASP A 10 -16.36 51.99 9.01
C ASP A 10 -16.19 50.99 7.86
N GLU A 11 -14.96 50.83 7.38
CA GLU A 11 -14.61 49.58 6.70
C GLU A 11 -14.63 48.44 7.73
N PRO A 12 -15.37 47.34 7.49
CA PRO A 12 -15.39 46.23 8.42
C PRO A 12 -14.01 45.59 8.45
N LYS A 13 -13.28 45.77 9.56
CA LYS A 13 -12.04 45.06 9.86
C LYS A 13 -12.35 43.56 9.76
N LYS A 14 -11.87 42.93 8.67
CA LYS A 14 -11.85 41.47 8.55
C LYS A 14 -11.00 40.94 9.68
N GLU A 15 -11.65 40.49 10.74
CA GLU A 15 -11.02 39.60 11.71
C GLU A 15 -10.59 38.36 10.93
N MET A 16 -9.30 38.29 10.60
CA MET A 16 -8.69 37.04 10.18
C MET A 16 -8.79 36.11 11.38
N GLN A 17 -9.84 35.30 11.43
CA GLN A 17 -9.86 34.12 12.27
C GLN A 17 -8.66 33.27 11.83
N THR A 18 -7.58 33.36 12.62
CA THR A 18 -6.53 32.36 12.63
C THR A 18 -7.21 31.02 12.84
N VAL A 19 -7.37 30.27 11.76
CA VAL A 19 -7.85 28.89 11.79
C VAL A 19 -6.92 28.17 12.75
N LYS A 20 -7.41 27.90 13.97
CA LYS A 20 -6.74 27.00 14.90
C LYS A 20 -6.41 25.75 14.09
N ASN A 21 -5.14 25.36 14.05
CA ASN A 21 -4.70 24.07 13.53
C ASN A 21 -5.41 22.97 14.34
N ALA A 22 -6.64 22.66 13.96
CA ALA A 22 -7.35 21.49 14.41
C ALA A 22 -6.54 20.32 13.87
N ARG A 23 -5.79 19.65 14.77
CA ARG A 23 -5.30 18.31 14.50
C ARG A 23 -6.55 17.45 14.38
N PHE A 24 -7.07 17.32 13.18
CA PHE A 24 -8.18 16.43 12.88
C PHE A 24 -7.70 15.02 13.18
N VAL A 25 -8.19 14.43 14.28
CA VAL A 25 -7.92 13.04 14.62
C VAL A 25 -8.84 12.22 13.74
N VAL A 26 -8.30 11.84 12.60
CA VAL A 26 -8.88 10.80 11.78
C VAL A 26 -8.60 9.48 12.49
N ASN A 27 -9.64 8.73 12.83
CA ASN A 27 -9.48 7.39 13.45
C ASN A 27 -9.01 6.34 12.42
N TYR A 28 -8.24 6.74 11.40
CA TYR A 28 -7.69 5.84 10.39
C TYR A 28 -6.24 5.55 10.74
N ASP A 29 -5.91 4.27 10.97
CA ASP A 29 -4.53 3.84 10.78
C ASP A 29 -4.29 3.75 9.26
N ILE A 30 -3.75 4.83 8.70
CA ILE A 30 -3.48 4.93 7.26
C ILE A 30 -2.52 3.84 6.77
N THR A 31 -1.61 3.39 7.65
CA THR A 31 -0.70 2.29 7.33
C THR A 31 -1.49 1.02 7.10
N GLU A 32 -2.52 0.77 7.91
CA GLU A 32 -3.39 -0.38 7.74
C GLU A 32 -4.28 -0.28 6.48
N VAL A 33 -4.85 0.90 6.22
CA VAL A 33 -5.64 1.16 5.01
C VAL A 33 -4.80 0.85 3.76
N CYS A 34 -3.58 1.40 3.69
CA CYS A 34 -2.67 1.16 2.58
C CYS A 34 -2.22 -0.31 2.50
N THR A 35 -2.00 -0.97 3.65
CA THR A 35 -1.62 -2.39 3.70
C THR A 35 -2.72 -3.29 3.14
N ARG A 36 -3.97 -3.11 3.58
CA ARG A 36 -5.11 -3.90 3.11
C ARG A 36 -5.42 -3.64 1.64
N PHE A 37 -5.24 -2.40 1.16
CA PHE A 37 -5.30 -2.09 -0.27
C PHE A 37 -4.20 -2.80 -1.08
N GLY A 38 -2.96 -2.82 -0.56
CA GLY A 38 -1.86 -3.55 -1.15
C GLY A 38 -2.13 -5.07 -1.23
N ASN A 39 -2.69 -5.64 -0.17
CA ASN A 39 -3.12 -7.04 -0.13
C ASN A 39 -4.23 -7.32 -1.16
N TRP A 40 -5.25 -6.47 -1.21
CA TRP A 40 -6.35 -6.58 -2.19
C TRP A 40 -5.83 -6.53 -3.63
N SER A 41 -4.91 -5.61 -3.90
CA SER A 41 -4.30 -5.46 -5.23
C SER A 41 -3.49 -6.69 -5.62
N ARG A 42 -2.69 -7.26 -4.69
CA ARG A 42 -1.93 -8.49 -4.92
C ARG A 42 -2.84 -9.69 -5.17
N LYS A 43 -3.90 -9.87 -4.37
CA LYS A 43 -4.92 -10.91 -4.57
C LYS A 43 -5.48 -10.88 -5.99
N ASN A 44 -5.91 -9.69 -6.44
CA ASN A 44 -6.48 -9.50 -7.77
C ASN A 44 -5.47 -9.76 -8.89
N LEU A 45 -4.20 -9.42 -8.69
CA LEU A 45 -3.15 -9.75 -9.65
C LEU A 45 -2.96 -11.27 -9.79
N TYR A 46 -2.87 -12.00 -8.68
CA TYR A 46 -2.72 -13.47 -8.72
C TYR A 46 -3.93 -14.16 -9.36
N LEU A 47 -5.14 -13.65 -9.11
CA LEU A 47 -6.35 -14.14 -9.78
C LEU A 47 -6.28 -13.91 -11.30
N LYS A 48 -5.86 -12.72 -11.76
CA LYS A 48 -5.68 -12.42 -13.19
C LYS A 48 -4.60 -13.28 -13.86
N GLN A 49 -3.60 -13.72 -13.10
CA GLN A 49 -2.52 -14.57 -13.60
C GLN A 49 -2.84 -16.07 -13.56
N ASN A 50 -4.04 -16.47 -13.10
CA ASN A 50 -4.40 -17.87 -12.85
C ASN A 50 -3.46 -18.57 -11.85
N THR A 51 -2.93 -17.82 -10.87
CA THR A 51 -2.01 -18.31 -9.84
C THR A 51 -2.51 -18.08 -8.40
N PRO A 52 -3.78 -18.43 -8.08
CA PRO A 52 -4.38 -18.11 -6.77
C PRO A 52 -3.70 -18.83 -5.59
N SER A 53 -3.03 -19.97 -5.84
CA SER A 53 -2.28 -20.71 -4.82
C SER A 53 -1.25 -19.84 -4.09
N TYR A 54 -0.58 -18.93 -4.81
CA TYR A 54 0.42 -18.03 -4.22
C TYR A 54 -0.20 -17.04 -3.24
N TYR A 55 -1.43 -16.58 -3.49
CA TYR A 55 -2.17 -15.78 -2.52
C TYR A 55 -2.51 -16.59 -1.26
N HIS A 56 -2.98 -17.83 -1.42
CA HIS A 56 -3.39 -18.67 -0.30
C HIS A 56 -2.24 -19.08 0.63
N CYS A 57 -1.05 -19.27 0.06
CA CYS A 57 0.19 -19.57 0.80
C CYS A 57 0.77 -18.36 1.56
N GLN A 58 0.24 -17.14 1.38
CA GLN A 58 0.76 -15.96 2.08
C GLN A 58 0.36 -15.96 3.58
N PRO A 59 1.14 -15.27 4.44
CA PRO A 59 0.81 -15.09 5.86
C PRO A 59 -0.58 -14.48 6.05
N LYS A 60 -1.21 -14.75 7.20
CA LYS A 60 -2.57 -14.24 7.53
C LYS A 60 -2.72 -12.74 7.31
N LYS A 61 -1.73 -11.95 7.75
CA LYS A 61 -1.68 -10.49 7.59
C LYS A 61 -1.73 -10.02 6.13
N MET A 62 -1.25 -10.82 5.18
CA MET A 62 -1.29 -10.49 3.74
C MET A 62 -2.60 -10.91 3.06
N LYS A 63 -3.47 -11.64 3.78
CA LYS A 63 -4.78 -12.09 3.32
C LYS A 63 -5.94 -11.22 3.83
N GLU A 64 -5.64 -10.27 4.71
CA GLU A 64 -6.58 -9.24 5.15
C GLU A 64 -6.69 -8.17 4.06
N VAL A 65 -7.81 -8.18 3.35
CA VAL A 65 -8.07 -7.29 2.21
C VAL A 65 -9.20 -6.32 2.53
N CYS A 66 -9.23 -5.17 1.85
CA CYS A 66 -10.40 -4.28 1.86
C CYS A 66 -11.49 -4.79 0.89
N SER A 67 -12.68 -4.19 0.92
CA SER A 67 -13.72 -4.42 -0.08
C SER A 67 -13.34 -3.78 -1.44
N ASP A 68 -14.04 -4.15 -2.50
CA ASP A 68 -13.84 -3.56 -3.84
C ASP A 68 -14.22 -2.07 -3.86
N SER A 69 -15.26 -1.67 -3.11
CA SER A 69 -15.66 -0.26 -2.96
C SER A 69 -14.57 0.56 -2.27
N ASP A 70 -14.05 0.06 -1.14
CA ASP A 70 -12.95 0.70 -0.43
C ASP A 70 -11.69 0.75 -1.30
N ALA A 71 -11.39 -0.33 -2.03
CA ALA A 71 -10.25 -0.37 -2.95
C ALA A 71 -10.33 0.71 -4.03
N GLN A 72 -11.52 0.97 -4.58
CA GLN A 72 -11.71 2.05 -5.55
C GLN A 72 -11.50 3.44 -4.94
N LEU A 73 -12.01 3.68 -3.73
CA LEU A 73 -11.82 4.94 -3.01
C LEU A 73 -10.35 5.17 -2.66
N ILE A 74 -9.66 4.14 -2.16
CA ILE A 74 -8.24 4.19 -1.84
C ILE A 74 -7.41 4.41 -3.09
N ASN A 75 -7.71 3.71 -4.18
CA ASN A 75 -7.00 3.92 -5.46
C ASN A 75 -7.17 5.35 -5.98
N LYS A 76 -8.38 5.93 -5.89
CA LYS A 76 -8.61 7.34 -6.23
C LYS A 76 -7.77 8.28 -5.35
N ALA A 77 -7.67 8.00 -4.06
CA ALA A 77 -6.85 8.78 -3.14
C ALA A 77 -5.36 8.72 -3.52
N PHE A 78 -4.84 7.53 -3.85
CA PHE A 78 -3.47 7.35 -4.35
C PHE A 78 -3.23 8.13 -5.65
N LEU A 79 -4.13 8.01 -6.63
CA LEU A 79 -4.02 8.73 -7.90
C LEU A 79 -4.11 10.26 -7.73
N SER A 80 -4.82 10.75 -6.71
CA SER A 80 -4.87 12.18 -6.41
C SER A 80 -3.52 12.77 -6.00
N ILE A 81 -2.60 11.95 -5.47
CA ILE A 81 -1.22 12.39 -5.18
C ILE A 81 -0.56 12.86 -6.48
N LEU A 82 -0.74 12.13 -7.57
CA LEU A 82 -0.16 12.47 -8.87
C LEU A 82 -0.74 13.78 -9.46
N MET A 83 -1.93 14.21 -9.01
CA MET A 83 -2.58 15.44 -9.46
C MET A 83 -1.97 16.70 -8.82
N LEU A 84 -1.13 16.57 -7.80
CA LEU A 84 -0.46 17.69 -7.13
C LEU A 84 0.66 18.35 -7.95
N ASN A 85 0.86 17.93 -9.20
CA ASN A 85 1.85 18.46 -10.16
C ASN A 85 3.28 18.63 -9.59
N GLY A 86 4.15 17.64 -9.82
CA GLY A 86 5.58 17.76 -9.53
C GLY A 86 6.30 16.42 -9.47
N GLN A 87 7.62 16.46 -9.65
CA GLN A 87 8.47 15.27 -9.51
C GLN A 87 8.33 14.64 -8.11
N GLN A 88 8.24 15.48 -7.07
CA GLN A 88 8.06 15.02 -5.71
C GLN A 88 6.76 14.23 -5.50
N SER A 89 5.68 14.60 -6.19
CA SER A 89 4.39 13.89 -6.10
C SER A 89 4.48 12.50 -6.70
N LYS A 90 5.21 12.37 -7.82
CA LYS A 90 5.53 11.06 -8.41
C LYS A 90 6.39 10.22 -7.46
N ASP A 91 7.42 10.81 -6.87
CA ASP A 91 8.30 10.10 -5.92
C ASP A 91 7.54 9.60 -4.69
N ILE A 92 6.58 10.38 -4.18
CA ILE A 92 5.68 9.98 -3.08
C ILE A 92 4.82 8.79 -3.53
N TYR A 93 4.14 8.91 -4.68
CA TYR A 93 3.29 7.85 -5.21
C TYR A 93 4.08 6.55 -5.43
N ASP A 94 5.20 6.62 -6.13
CA ASP A 94 6.06 5.47 -6.43
C ASP A 94 6.57 4.83 -5.13
N THR A 95 6.95 5.64 -4.13
CA THR A 95 7.34 5.15 -2.79
C THR A 95 6.21 4.36 -2.14
N LEU A 96 4.99 4.91 -2.10
CA LEU A 96 3.87 4.23 -1.46
C LEU A 96 3.47 2.95 -2.20
N ILE A 97 3.50 2.94 -3.53
CA ILE A 97 3.21 1.74 -4.33
C ILE A 97 4.26 0.66 -4.07
N LEU A 98 5.55 0.98 -4.12
CA LEU A 98 6.60 0.00 -3.85
C LEU A 98 6.57 -0.52 -2.40
N PHE A 99 6.19 0.33 -1.44
CA PHE A 99 6.11 -0.04 -0.04
C PHE A 99 4.90 -0.91 0.28
N TYR A 100 3.70 -0.54 -0.20
CA TYR A 100 2.46 -1.21 0.18
C TYR A 100 1.99 -2.27 -0.80
N PHE A 101 2.14 -2.03 -2.11
CA PHE A 101 1.80 -3.01 -3.15
C PHE A 101 2.99 -3.91 -3.48
N GLY A 102 4.19 -3.32 -3.60
CA GLY A 102 5.40 -4.03 -3.96
C GLY A 102 5.73 -3.99 -5.43
N GLU A 103 6.76 -4.74 -5.79
CA GLU A 103 7.22 -4.89 -7.16
C GLU A 103 7.11 -6.34 -7.61
N LYS A 104 6.90 -6.52 -8.92
CA LYS A 104 6.95 -7.82 -9.59
C LYS A 104 8.37 -8.37 -9.55
N GLN A 105 8.53 -9.54 -8.97
CA GLN A 105 9.76 -10.31 -8.88
C GLN A 105 9.57 -11.65 -9.60
N VAL A 106 10.59 -12.05 -10.35
CA VAL A 106 10.66 -13.40 -10.93
C VAL A 106 11.35 -14.29 -9.92
N ILE A 107 10.68 -15.35 -9.50
CA ILE A 107 11.28 -16.43 -8.73
C ILE A 107 11.36 -17.67 -9.61
N THR A 108 12.46 -18.40 -9.46
CA THR A 108 12.61 -19.73 -10.04
C THR A 108 12.04 -20.72 -9.03
N ASP A 109 10.96 -21.39 -9.42
CA ASP A 109 10.29 -22.42 -8.62
C ASP A 109 10.68 -23.81 -9.14
N TYR A 110 10.84 -24.75 -8.23
CA TYR A 110 11.25 -26.12 -8.52
C TYR A 110 10.09 -27.04 -8.19
N ILE A 111 9.41 -27.55 -9.22
CA ILE A 111 8.19 -28.33 -9.09
C ILE A 111 8.51 -29.80 -9.31
N ALA A 112 8.26 -30.62 -8.30
CA ALA A 112 8.32 -32.08 -8.42
C ALA A 112 7.17 -32.60 -9.30
N THR A 113 7.48 -32.96 -10.54
CA THR A 113 6.52 -33.48 -11.51
C THR A 113 6.22 -34.96 -11.31
N GLU A 114 7.15 -35.70 -10.72
CA GLU A 114 7.04 -37.15 -10.54
C GLU A 114 6.82 -37.53 -9.07
N GLY A 115 6.05 -38.61 -8.84
CA GLY A 115 5.65 -39.05 -7.50
C GLY A 115 6.83 -39.46 -6.60
N TYR A 116 7.87 -40.07 -7.17
CA TYR A 116 9.05 -40.46 -6.41
C TYR A 116 9.87 -39.24 -5.94
N VAL A 117 9.97 -38.17 -6.75
CA VAL A 117 10.65 -36.92 -6.35
C VAL A 117 9.95 -36.26 -5.17
N ARG A 118 8.61 -36.23 -5.17
CA ARG A 118 7.84 -35.71 -4.03
C ARG A 118 8.09 -36.50 -2.74
N ASN A 119 8.17 -37.83 -2.86
CA ASN A 119 8.43 -38.69 -1.71
C ASN A 119 9.85 -38.48 -1.17
N GLU A 120 10.84 -38.33 -2.05
CA GLU A 120 12.22 -38.02 -1.64
C GLU A 120 12.35 -36.64 -0.99
N TRP A 121 11.65 -35.61 -1.48
CA TRP A 121 11.62 -34.31 -0.82
C TRP A 121 11.02 -34.37 0.60
N LYS A 122 9.96 -35.16 0.81
CA LYS A 122 9.42 -35.40 2.15
C LYS A 122 10.43 -36.12 3.06
N ARG A 123 11.19 -37.08 2.53
CA ARG A 123 12.24 -37.78 3.28
C ARG A 123 13.38 -36.84 3.66
N HIS A 124 13.82 -36.01 2.72
CA HIS A 124 14.85 -34.99 2.95
C HIS A 124 14.41 -33.94 3.98
N ALA A 125 13.14 -33.49 3.93
CA ALA A 125 12.58 -32.57 4.92
C ALA A 125 12.56 -33.18 6.34
N ASN A 126 12.48 -34.51 6.44
CA ASN A 126 12.57 -35.26 7.69
C ASN A 126 14.01 -35.68 8.06
N GLY A 127 15.04 -35.11 7.39
CA GLY A 127 16.45 -35.37 7.68
C GLY A 127 16.98 -36.71 7.15
N ILE A 128 16.24 -37.39 6.29
CA ILE A 128 16.65 -38.66 5.68
C ILE A 128 17.18 -38.36 4.27
N HIS A 129 18.46 -38.64 4.05
CA HIS A 129 19.14 -38.42 2.77
C HIS A 129 19.62 -39.77 2.22
N GLY A 130 19.14 -40.17 1.04
CA GLY A 130 19.49 -41.49 0.49
C GLY A 130 19.34 -41.67 -1.03
N ALA A 131 18.72 -40.73 -1.74
CA ALA A 131 18.53 -40.83 -3.19
C ALA A 131 19.63 -40.11 -3.99
N SER A 132 19.98 -40.66 -5.15
CA SER A 132 20.99 -40.05 -6.03
C SER A 132 20.47 -38.75 -6.65
N SER A 133 21.29 -37.69 -6.60
CA SER A 133 20.93 -36.35 -7.07
C SER A 133 20.53 -36.30 -8.55
N LYS A 134 21.08 -37.19 -9.39
CA LYS A 134 20.76 -37.30 -10.82
C LYS A 134 19.35 -37.84 -11.08
N GLN A 135 18.87 -38.81 -10.29
CA GLN A 135 17.51 -39.33 -10.46
C GLN A 135 16.47 -38.30 -10.00
N ILE A 136 16.75 -37.57 -8.92
CA ILE A 136 15.86 -36.52 -8.41
C ILE A 136 15.72 -35.37 -9.43
N ALA A 137 16.81 -34.99 -10.11
CA ALA A 137 16.81 -33.87 -11.05
C ALA A 137 15.89 -34.07 -12.27
N ASN A 138 15.73 -35.30 -12.76
CA ASN A 138 14.91 -35.60 -13.94
C ASN A 138 13.40 -35.40 -13.69
N GLY A 139 12.94 -35.54 -12.45
CA GLY A 139 11.54 -35.32 -12.07
C GLY A 139 11.28 -33.94 -11.47
N ILE A 140 12.17 -32.97 -11.68
CA ILE A 140 12.00 -31.57 -11.29
C ILE A 140 11.82 -30.70 -12.53
N ARG A 141 10.67 -30.02 -12.62
CA ARG A 141 10.47 -28.94 -13.57
C ARG A 141 10.86 -27.61 -12.95
N VAL A 142 11.60 -26.80 -13.70
CA VAL A 142 11.99 -25.45 -13.31
C VAL A 142 11.05 -24.46 -14.00
N ASP A 143 10.26 -23.73 -13.22
CA ASP A 143 9.34 -22.71 -13.73
C ASP A 143 9.77 -21.33 -13.24
N ASN A 144 9.69 -20.32 -14.12
CA ASN A 144 9.84 -18.94 -13.72
C ASN A 144 8.46 -18.36 -13.41
N ILE A 145 8.27 -17.94 -12.17
CA ILE A 145 6.96 -17.52 -11.65
C ILE A 145 7.06 -16.08 -11.18
N TYR A 146 5.99 -15.33 -11.41
CA TYR A 146 5.90 -13.93 -11.01
C TYR A 146 5.22 -13.84 -9.65
N ILE A 147 5.94 -13.29 -8.69
CA ILE A 147 5.36 -12.88 -7.40
C ILE A 147 5.44 -11.38 -7.25
N VAL A 148 4.53 -10.77 -6.49
CA VAL A 148 4.64 -9.37 -6.09
C VAL A 148 4.91 -9.30 -4.61
N LYS A 149 5.98 -8.58 -4.25
CA LYS A 149 6.44 -8.46 -2.87
C LYS A 149 6.65 -6.98 -2.49
N PRO A 150 6.08 -6.52 -1.36
CA PRO A 150 6.45 -5.25 -0.73
C PRO A 150 7.96 -5.11 -0.57
N LEU A 151 8.50 -3.94 -0.91
CA LEU A 151 9.92 -3.66 -0.74
C LEU A 151 10.20 -3.03 0.62
N SER A 152 11.39 -3.31 1.18
CA SER A 152 11.86 -2.61 2.36
C SER A 152 12.23 -1.16 2.03
N VAL A 153 12.28 -0.28 3.03
CA VAL A 153 12.75 1.11 2.86
C VAL A 153 14.14 1.16 2.22
N GLN A 154 15.02 0.21 2.56
CA GLN A 154 16.37 0.12 2.01
C GLN A 154 16.36 -0.27 0.52
N ASP A 155 15.51 -1.21 0.12
CA ASP A 155 15.39 -1.64 -1.28
C ASP A 155 14.81 -0.52 -2.14
N ILE A 156 13.80 0.19 -1.63
CA ILE A 156 13.22 1.36 -2.29
C ILE A 156 14.26 2.46 -2.43
N ALA A 157 15.03 2.75 -1.38
CA ALA A 157 16.10 3.75 -1.41
C ALA A 157 17.13 3.43 -2.50
N ARG A 158 17.59 2.18 -2.58
CA ARG A 158 18.48 1.71 -3.64
C ARG A 158 17.87 1.90 -5.03
N LYS A 159 16.59 1.54 -5.20
CA LYS A 159 15.89 1.62 -6.48
C LYS A 159 15.69 3.07 -6.94
N MET A 160 15.38 3.97 -6.01
CA MET A 160 15.14 5.39 -6.30
C MET A 160 16.43 6.22 -6.36
N GLY A 161 17.61 5.63 -6.11
CA GLY A 161 18.87 6.38 -6.00
C GLY A 161 18.85 7.40 -4.85
N ALA A 162 18.10 7.11 -3.78
CA ALA A 162 17.88 7.99 -2.64
C ALA A 162 18.44 7.37 -1.36
N ASN A 163 18.53 8.16 -0.28
CA ASN A 163 18.84 7.62 1.04
C ASN A 163 17.57 7.11 1.75
N TRP A 164 17.75 6.19 2.71
CA TRP A 164 16.64 5.58 3.45
C TRP A 164 15.79 6.62 4.20
N ASN A 165 16.42 7.68 4.74
CA ASN A 165 15.74 8.78 5.41
C ASN A 165 14.80 9.56 4.48
N ALA A 166 15.18 9.75 3.22
CA ALA A 166 14.37 10.44 2.23
C ALA A 166 13.15 9.59 1.85
N VAL A 167 13.34 8.27 1.69
CA VAL A 167 12.23 7.34 1.46
C VAL A 167 11.25 7.34 2.63
N ASP A 168 11.75 7.30 3.87
CA ASP A 168 10.88 7.35 5.05
C ASP A 168 10.08 8.66 5.12
N LYS A 169 10.71 9.80 4.77
CA LYS A 169 10.02 11.09 4.63
C LYS A 169 8.98 11.08 3.51
N LEU A 170 9.27 10.47 2.35
CA LEU A 170 8.32 10.37 1.24
C LEU A 170 7.11 9.52 1.62
N LYS A 171 7.34 8.35 2.25
CA LYS A 171 6.29 7.48 2.79
C LYS A 171 5.41 8.26 3.77
N LYS A 172 6.01 8.90 4.77
CA LYS A 172 5.27 9.67 5.79
C LYS A 172 4.45 10.80 5.16
N ARG A 173 5.02 11.57 4.24
CA ARG A 173 4.29 12.63 3.53
C ARG A 173 3.11 12.10 2.73
N GLY A 174 3.28 10.95 2.07
CA GLY A 174 2.19 10.29 1.36
C GLY A 174 1.07 9.84 2.29
N GLU A 175 1.41 9.26 3.43
CA GLU A 175 0.46 8.85 4.47
C GLU A 175 -0.27 10.04 5.09
N ASP A 176 0.44 11.12 5.41
CA ASP A 176 -0.13 12.36 5.92
C ASP A 176 -1.11 12.99 4.91
N TYR A 177 -0.74 12.97 3.62
CA TYR A 177 -1.62 13.42 2.54
C TYR A 177 -2.89 12.57 2.44
N LEU A 178 -2.77 11.24 2.44
CA LEU A 178 -3.93 10.35 2.35
C LEU A 178 -4.85 10.51 3.57
N ASN A 179 -4.28 10.69 4.77
CA ASN A 179 -5.05 11.05 5.95
C ASN A 179 -5.87 12.33 5.75
N GLY A 180 -5.23 13.39 5.24
CA GLY A 180 -5.93 14.64 4.89
C GLY A 180 -7.02 14.42 3.84
N TYR A 181 -6.74 13.62 2.80
CA TYR A 181 -7.68 13.30 1.74
C TYR A 181 -8.93 12.61 2.27
N PHE A 182 -8.79 11.56 3.08
CA PHE A 182 -9.94 10.85 3.63
C PHE A 182 -10.69 11.67 4.68
N SER A 183 -10.01 12.55 5.42
CA SER A 183 -10.67 13.53 6.29
C SER A 183 -11.61 14.43 5.50
N ALA A 184 -11.09 15.00 4.41
CA ALA A 184 -11.84 15.90 3.56
C ALA A 184 -13.02 15.19 2.90
N LEU A 185 -12.83 13.95 2.45
CA LEU A 185 -13.88 13.12 1.86
C LEU A 185 -15.04 12.88 2.86
N LYS A 186 -14.71 12.57 4.12
CA LYS A 186 -15.71 12.38 5.18
C LYS A 186 -16.47 13.66 5.49
N LEU A 187 -15.77 14.79 5.59
CA LEU A 187 -16.37 16.09 5.90
C LEU A 187 -17.24 16.63 4.76
N SER A 188 -16.78 16.49 3.51
CA SER A 188 -17.46 17.10 2.36
C SER A 188 -18.60 16.24 1.81
N ALA A 189 -18.45 14.92 1.80
CA ALA A 189 -19.37 14.00 1.15
C ALA A 189 -20.00 12.97 2.11
N GLY A 190 -19.60 12.96 3.39
CA GLY A 190 -20.07 11.95 4.36
C GLY A 190 -19.56 10.53 4.07
N ILE A 191 -18.59 10.38 3.16
CA ILE A 191 -18.08 9.07 2.75
C ILE A 191 -16.99 8.61 3.73
N GLU A 192 -17.12 7.37 4.20
CA GLU A 192 -16.17 6.70 5.08
C GLU A 192 -15.89 5.29 4.56
N LEU A 193 -14.67 4.79 4.78
CA LEU A 193 -14.28 3.45 4.34
C LEU A 193 -15.01 2.40 5.19
N ASP A 194 -15.59 1.39 4.54
CA ASP A 194 -16.42 0.36 5.20
C ASP A 194 -15.59 -0.54 6.11
N MET A 195 -14.33 -0.80 5.75
CA MET A 195 -13.34 -1.57 6.52
C MET A 195 -13.09 -1.07 7.96
N ILE A 196 -13.71 0.04 8.34
CA ILE A 196 -13.62 0.73 9.63
C ILE A 196 -14.89 0.54 10.46
N LYS A 197 -16.05 0.38 9.81
CA LYS A 197 -17.33 0.18 10.50
C LYS A 197 -17.30 -1.08 11.36
N ASP A 198 -16.57 -2.10 10.91
CA ASP A 198 -16.39 -3.39 11.60
C ASP A 198 -15.46 -3.33 12.83
N ARG A 199 -14.93 -2.15 13.21
CA ARG A 199 -14.05 -1.97 14.39
C ARG A 199 -14.75 -1.37 15.60
N ILE A 200 -16.01 -0.96 15.47
CA ILE A 200 -16.80 -0.54 16.62
C ILE A 200 -17.42 -1.81 17.22
N ILE A 201 -16.71 -2.39 18.20
CA ILE A 201 -17.25 -3.37 19.16
C ILE A 201 -17.23 -2.71 20.54
#